data_AF-A0A7K4AF80-F1
#
_entry.id   AF-A0A7K4AF80-F1
#
_cell.length_a   1.000
_cell.length_b   1.000
_cell.length_c   1.000
_cell.angle_alpha   90.00
_cell.angle_beta   90.00
_cell.angle_gamma   90.00
#
_symmetry.space_group_name_H-M   'P 1'
#
loop_
_entity.id
_entity.type
_entity.pdbx_description
1 polymer ?
#
loop_
_entity_poly.entity_id
_entity_poly.type
_entity_poly.pdbx_seq_one_letter_code
_entity_poly.pdbx_strand_id
1 'polypeptide(L)'
;GRTFANLQENPNAVYMIMNQGSEILDWKGIRVYLRMREYVTSGPQLESYKSQVAKVVGEQAAEMVHVMVTFDLTEVRPLIDAGQGWEKSI
;
A
#
# COMPACT_ATOMS: atom_id res chain seq x y z
N GLY A 1 8.38 -1.66 -13.01
CA GLY A 1 7.30 -0.70 -13.32
C GLY A 1 7.63 0.68 -12.77
N ARG A 2 6.96 1.74 -13.24
CA ARG A 2 7.29 3.14 -12.87
C ARG A 2 7.27 3.40 -11.36
N THR A 3 6.26 2.90 -10.65
CA THR A 3 6.15 3.06 -9.19
C THR A 3 7.35 2.48 -8.45
N PHE A 4 7.83 1.30 -8.85
CA PHE A 4 9.01 0.70 -8.22
C PHE A 4 10.29 1.51 -8.50
N ALA A 5 10.48 1.99 -9.73
CA ALA A 5 11.61 2.86 -10.05
C ALA A 5 11.60 4.15 -9.21
N ASN A 6 10.42 4.77 -9.04
CA ASN A 6 10.26 5.93 -8.18
C ASN A 6 10.64 5.63 -6.72
N LEU A 7 10.29 4.43 -6.20
CA LEU A 7 10.64 4.01 -4.83
C LEU A 7 12.15 3.81 -4.65
N GLN A 8 12.86 3.38 -5.68
CA GLN A 8 14.32 3.22 -5.65
C GLN A 8 15.04 4.58 -5.60
N GLU A 9 14.47 5.63 -6.21
CA GLU A 9 15.00 7.00 -6.15
C GLU A 9 14.55 7.75 -4.90
N ASN A 10 13.30 7.56 -4.49
CA ASN A 10 12.68 8.19 -3.32
C ASN A 10 11.85 7.15 -2.55
N PRO A 11 12.29 6.70 -1.37
CA PRO A 11 11.65 5.59 -0.65
C PRO A 11 10.32 5.99 0.00
N ASN A 12 9.85 7.23 -0.12
CA ASN A 12 8.61 7.67 0.53
C ASN A 12 7.40 7.32 -0.34
N ALA A 13 6.34 6.80 0.29
CA ALA A 13 5.10 6.40 -0.36
C ALA A 13 3.87 6.76 0.49
N VAL A 14 2.70 6.72 -0.14
CA VAL A 14 1.42 6.84 0.55
C VAL A 14 0.42 5.86 -0.05
N TYR A 15 -0.28 5.11 0.79
CA TYR A 15 -1.53 4.44 0.40
C TYR A 15 -2.71 5.32 0.78
N MET A 16 -3.63 5.48 -0.16
CA MET A 16 -4.92 6.12 0.07
C MET A 16 -5.98 5.03 0.07
N ILE A 17 -6.58 4.80 1.24
CA ILE A 17 -7.64 3.81 1.43
C ILE A 17 -8.92 4.60 1.64
N MET A 18 -9.88 4.46 0.74
CA MET A 18 -11.03 5.36 0.72
C MET A 18 -12.29 4.72 0.16
N ASN A 19 -13.41 5.19 0.70
CA ASN A 19 -14.75 4.95 0.20
C ASN A 19 -15.34 6.28 -0.30
N GLN A 20 -15.81 6.28 -1.54
CA GLN A 20 -16.44 7.46 -2.12
C GLN A 20 -17.80 7.71 -1.46
N GLY A 21 -18.07 8.97 -1.14
CA GLY A 21 -19.38 9.47 -0.72
C GLY A 21 -20.11 10.19 -1.85
N SER A 22 -21.36 10.59 -1.58
CA SER A 22 -22.20 11.35 -2.51
C SER A 22 -21.58 12.70 -2.89
N GLU A 23 -20.99 13.39 -1.93
CA GLU A 23 -20.23 14.63 -2.12
C GLU A 23 -18.79 14.46 -1.63
N ILE A 24 -17.88 15.35 -2.06
CA ILE A 24 -16.45 15.27 -1.70
C ILE A 24 -16.25 15.23 -0.17
N LEU A 25 -17.05 15.99 0.59
CA LEU A 25 -16.94 16.05 2.04
C LEU A 25 -17.45 14.78 2.74
N ASP A 26 -18.24 13.96 2.04
CA ASP A 26 -18.73 12.68 2.57
C ASP A 26 -17.72 11.54 2.41
N TRP A 27 -16.59 11.80 1.74
CA TRP A 27 -15.60 10.77 1.47
C TRP A 27 -14.93 10.34 2.78
N LYS A 28 -14.92 9.03 3.02
CA LYS A 28 -14.27 8.42 4.18
C LYS A 28 -12.99 7.74 3.74
N GLY A 29 -11.97 7.79 4.57
CA GLY A 29 -10.71 7.14 4.28
C GLY A 29 -9.55 7.66 5.10
N ILE A 30 -8.41 7.03 4.85
CA ILE A 30 -7.13 7.35 5.48
C ILE A 30 -6.01 7.41 4.44
N ARG A 31 -4.99 8.21 4.78
CA ARG A 31 -3.69 8.24 4.13
C ARG A 31 -2.69 7.55 5.04
N VAL A 32 -2.12 6.45 4.58
CA VAL A 32 -1.09 5.70 5.28
C VAL A 32 0.25 6.08 4.66
N TYR A 33 1.05 6.86 5.40
CA TYR A 33 2.38 7.29 4.98
C TYR A 33 3.39 6.19 5.31
N LEU A 34 4.24 5.93 4.33
CA LEU A 34 5.12 4.77 4.32
C LEU A 34 6.52 5.17 3.86
N ARG A 35 7.51 4.43 4.33
CA ARG A 35 8.88 4.49 3.81
C ARG A 35 9.35 3.08 3.45
N MET A 36 9.82 2.89 2.23
CA MET A 36 10.38 1.61 1.79
C MET A 36 11.61 1.30 2.64
N ARG A 37 11.56 0.15 3.32
CA ARG A 37 12.67 -0.38 4.12
C ARG A 37 13.56 -1.26 3.25
N GLU A 38 12.96 -2.18 2.52
CA GLU A 38 13.65 -3.17 1.70
C GLU A 38 12.74 -3.66 0.57
N TYR A 39 13.34 -4.31 -0.42
CA TYR A 39 12.63 -4.99 -1.49
C TYR A 39 13.38 -6.25 -1.91
N VAL A 40 12.64 -7.21 -2.46
CA VAL A 40 13.21 -8.39 -3.10
C VAL A 40 12.58 -8.60 -4.48
N THR A 41 13.41 -8.98 -5.44
CA THR A 41 13.00 -9.23 -6.84
C THR A 41 13.16 -10.69 -7.24
N SER A 42 13.66 -11.54 -6.35
CA SER A 42 13.88 -12.96 -6.57
C SER A 42 14.15 -13.69 -5.25
N GLY A 43 14.04 -15.01 -5.26
CA GLY A 43 14.48 -15.87 -4.16
C GLY A 43 13.35 -16.33 -3.25
N PRO A 44 13.66 -17.14 -2.23
CA PRO A 44 12.66 -17.91 -1.47
C PRO A 44 11.59 -17.05 -0.80
N GLN A 45 11.93 -15.82 -0.40
CA GLN A 45 11.00 -14.89 0.21
C GLN A 45 9.91 -14.43 -0.77
N LEU A 46 10.28 -14.10 -2.01
CA LEU A 46 9.32 -13.72 -3.05
C LEU A 46 8.43 -14.91 -3.44
N GLU A 47 9.01 -16.09 -3.60
CA GLU A 47 8.25 -17.31 -3.94
C GLU A 47 7.26 -17.69 -2.84
N SER A 48 7.67 -17.57 -1.57
CA SER A 48 6.77 -17.77 -0.43
C SER A 48 5.63 -16.76 -0.42
N TYR A 49 5.91 -15.49 -0.73
CA TYR A 49 4.88 -14.45 -0.84
C TYR A 49 3.91 -14.74 -1.99
N LYS A 50 4.41 -15.09 -3.19
CA LYS A 50 3.58 -15.50 -4.33
C LYS A 50 2.62 -16.63 -3.97
N SER A 51 3.13 -17.68 -3.33
CA SER A 51 2.31 -18.82 -2.87
C SER A 51 1.21 -18.42 -1.87
N GLN A 52 1.48 -17.43 -1.01
CA GLN A 52 0.48 -16.90 -0.07
C GLN A 52 -0.59 -16.08 -0.80
N VAL A 53 -0.20 -15.17 -1.70
CA VAL A 53 -1.17 -14.32 -2.40
C VAL A 53 -1.98 -15.08 -3.44
N ALA A 54 -1.44 -16.16 -4.02
CA ALA A 54 -2.16 -17.04 -4.95
C ALA A 54 -3.48 -17.56 -4.36
N LYS A 55 -3.52 -17.78 -3.04
CA LYS A 55 -4.74 -18.20 -2.33
C LYS A 55 -5.84 -17.15 -2.31
N VAL A 56 -5.50 -15.88 -2.52
CA VAL A 56 -6.39 -14.73 -2.46
C VAL A 56 -6.74 -14.22 -3.87
N VAL A 57 -5.74 -14.12 -4.75
CA VAL A 57 -5.89 -13.51 -6.09
C VAL A 57 -5.81 -14.51 -7.26
N GLY A 58 -5.55 -15.79 -6.97
CA GLY A 58 -5.34 -16.85 -7.96
C GLY A 58 -3.89 -16.94 -8.45
N GLU A 59 -3.50 -18.14 -8.90
CA GLU A 59 -2.13 -18.47 -9.33
C GLU A 59 -1.61 -17.54 -10.44
N GLN A 60 -2.44 -17.31 -11.46
CA GLN A 60 -2.03 -16.46 -12.60
C GLN A 60 -1.69 -15.03 -12.16
N ALA A 61 -2.46 -14.46 -11.23
CA ALA A 61 -2.21 -13.11 -10.73
C ALA A 61 -1.00 -13.07 -9.78
N ALA A 62 -0.81 -14.12 -8.98
CA ALA A 62 0.36 -14.25 -8.12
C ALA A 62 1.67 -14.32 -8.93
N GLU A 63 1.69 -15.03 -10.06
CA GLU A 63 2.88 -15.11 -10.92
C GLU A 63 3.28 -13.78 -11.55
N MET A 64 2.33 -12.86 -11.73
CA MET A 64 2.62 -11.50 -12.20
C MET A 64 3.34 -10.63 -11.16
N VAL A 65 3.48 -11.07 -9.91
CA VAL A 65 4.21 -10.34 -8.87
C VAL A 65 5.71 -10.42 -9.15
N HIS A 66 6.30 -9.30 -9.58
CA HIS A 66 7.72 -9.20 -9.88
C HIS A 66 8.59 -8.74 -8.70
N VAL A 67 8.02 -8.01 -7.75
CA VAL A 67 8.75 -7.39 -6.64
C VAL A 67 7.90 -7.45 -5.39
N MET A 68 8.50 -7.83 -4.27
CA MET A 68 7.92 -7.66 -2.94
C MET A 68 8.65 -6.52 -2.23
N VAL A 69 7.88 -5.56 -1.69
CA VAL A 69 8.42 -4.38 -0.99
C VAL A 69 7.92 -4.39 0.45
N THR A 70 8.84 -4.21 1.40
CA THR A 70 8.53 -4.03 2.82
C THR A 70 8.58 -2.54 3.16
N PHE A 71 7.52 -2.02 3.79
CA PHE A 71 7.43 -0.63 4.20
C PHE A 71 7.40 -0.49 5.72
N ASP A 72 8.00 0.61 6.19
CA ASP A 72 7.75 1.16 7.52
C ASP A 72 6.59 2.13 7.49
N LEU A 73 5.64 1.95 8.41
CA LEU A 73 4.55 2.88 8.64
C LEU A 73 5.07 4.07 9.43
N THR A 74 5.02 5.26 8.82
CA THR A 74 5.54 6.48 9.43
C THR A 74 4.43 7.34 10.03
N GLU A 75 3.25 7.38 9.41
CA GLU A 75 2.11 8.14 9.90
C GLU A 75 0.79 7.61 9.31
N VAL A 76 -0.31 7.75 10.05
CA VAL A 76 -1.67 7.56 9.51
C VAL A 76 -2.46 8.84 9.74
N ARG A 77 -3.07 9.35 8.68
CA ARG A 77 -3.90 10.56 8.72
C ARG A 77 -5.28 10.33 8.14
N PRO A 78 -6.30 11.07 8.58
CA PRO A 78 -7.54 11.17 7.84
C PRO A 78 -7.34 11.56 6.38
N LEU A 79 -8.20 11.06 5.50
CA LEU A 79 -8.30 11.56 4.12
C LEU A 79 -8.73 13.05 4.13
N ILE A 80 -9.81 13.35 4.86
CA ILE A 80 -10.27 14.70 5.15
C ILE A 80 -10.00 14.97 6.62
N ASP A 81 -9.16 15.97 6.91
CA ASP A 81 -8.69 16.25 8.26
C ASP A 81 -9.44 17.46 8.85
N ALA A 82 -10.34 17.20 9.80
CA ALA A 82 -11.07 18.18 10.59
C ALA A 82 -10.70 18.07 12.09
N GLY A 83 -9.56 17.47 12.42
CA GLY A 83 -9.08 17.28 13.81
C GLY A 83 -9.61 16.04 14.53
N GLN A 84 -10.30 15.13 13.83
CA GLN A 84 -11.01 13.99 14.43
C GLN A 84 -10.14 12.75 14.75
N GLY A 85 -8.84 12.76 14.42
CA GLY A 85 -8.00 11.55 14.45
C GLY A 85 -8.34 10.56 13.33
N TRP A 86 -7.39 9.73 12.92
CA TRP A 86 -7.60 8.82 11.77
C TRP A 86 -8.56 7.68 12.12
N GLU A 87 -8.64 7.29 13.40
CA GLU A 87 -9.48 6.21 13.91
C GLU A 87 -10.98 6.47 13.69
N LYS A 88 -11.36 7.75 13.57
CA LYS A 88 -12.75 8.18 13.31
C LYS A 88 -13.03 8.47 11.83
N SER A 89 -12.09 8.15 10.93
CA SER A 89 -12.14 8.54 9.51
C SER A 89 -12.44 7.37 8.56
N ILE A 90 -12.68 6.17 9.10
CA ILE A 90 -13.07 4.95 8.39
C ILE A 90 -14.47 4.52 8.81
#